data_AF-A0A1T2X5V3-F1
#
_entry.id   AF-A0A1T2X5V3-F1
#
_cell.length_a   1.000
_cell.length_b   1.000
_cell.length_c   1.000
_cell.angle_alpha   90.00
_cell.angle_beta   90.00
_cell.angle_gamma   90.00
#
_symmetry.space_group_name_H-M   'P 1'
#
loop_
_entity.id
_entity.type
_entity.pdbx_description
1 polymer ?
#
loop_
_entity_poly.entity_id
_entity_poly.type
_entity_poly.pdbx_seq_one_letter_code
_entity_poly.pdbx_strand_id
1 'polypeptide(L)'
;MTQKETDNMKDFFNRTIALGFGIAAESKEQIEKVVDELVKKGEVTRQESSEMIDELVKKGEETRQKFETVVQERVQAVVGERNWVPRSEYDALVQRVEKLEQQMNNHS
;
A
#
# COMPACT_ATOMS: atom_id res chain seq x y z
N MET A 1 15.81 -16.92 32.11
CA MET A 1 15.00 -16.32 31.02
C MET A 1 13.62 -16.92 31.12
N THR A 2 12.61 -16.08 31.31
CA THR A 2 11.23 -16.53 31.56
C THR A 2 10.50 -16.76 30.23
N GLN A 3 9.62 -17.77 30.16
CA GLN A 3 8.80 -18.10 28.97
C GLN A 3 8.06 -16.88 28.37
N LYS A 4 7.75 -15.90 29.22
CA LYS A 4 7.09 -14.62 28.88
C LYS A 4 7.96 -13.69 28.03
N GLU A 5 9.28 -13.73 28.16
CA GLU A 5 10.21 -12.91 27.37
C GLU A 5 10.34 -13.44 25.93
N THR A 6 10.30 -14.76 25.76
CA THR A 6 10.34 -15.41 24.44
C THR A 6 9.07 -15.15 23.62
N ASP A 7 7.88 -15.19 24.23
CA ASP A 7 6.64 -14.88 23.52
C ASP A 7 6.59 -13.42 23.08
N ASN A 8 7.01 -12.49 23.93
CA ASN A 8 7.04 -11.07 23.58
C ASN A 8 8.03 -10.78 22.44
N MET A 9 9.16 -11.49 22.40
CA MET A 9 10.18 -11.31 21.36
C MET A 9 9.72 -11.88 20.01
N LYS A 10 9.02 -13.03 20.00
CA LYS A 10 8.37 -13.57 18.81
C LYS A 10 7.29 -12.63 18.27
N ASP A 11 6.47 -12.08 19.16
CA ASP A 11 5.38 -11.18 18.78
C ASP A 11 5.93 -9.84 18.23
N PHE A 12 7.02 -9.34 18.82
CA PHE A 12 7.74 -8.16 18.33
C PHE A 12 8.42 -8.42 16.97
N PHE A 13 9.00 -9.60 16.76
CA PHE A 13 9.60 -9.98 15.47
C PHE A 13 8.53 -10.10 14.38
N ASN A 14 7.41 -10.77 14.67
CA ASN A 14 6.26 -10.88 13.75
C ASN A 14 5.69 -9.50 13.39
N ARG A 15 5.55 -8.60 14.37
CA ARG A 15 5.11 -7.21 14.13
C ARG A 15 6.14 -6.38 13.38
N THR A 16 7.43 -6.56 13.64
CA THR A 16 8.51 -5.82 12.96
C THR A 16 8.67 -6.29 11.51
N ILE A 17 8.46 -7.57 11.22
CA ILE A 17 8.33 -8.09 9.86
C ILE A 17 7.10 -7.45 9.20
N ALA A 18 5.94 -7.52 9.85
CA ALA A 18 4.71 -6.95 9.29
C ALA A 18 4.81 -5.44 9.00
N LEU A 19 5.59 -4.69 9.80
CA LEU A 19 5.82 -3.25 9.60
C LEU A 19 7.01 -2.93 8.68
N GLY A 20 8.06 -3.75 8.67
CA GLY A 20 9.28 -3.57 7.88
C GLY A 20 9.14 -4.00 6.42
N PHE A 21 8.16 -4.84 6.11
CA PHE A 21 7.87 -5.32 4.75
C PHE A 21 6.85 -4.46 3.99
N GLY A 22 6.54 -3.27 4.51
CA GLY A 22 5.42 -2.42 4.08
C GLY A 22 5.30 -2.09 2.58
N ILE A 23 6.28 -2.40 1.73
CA ILE A 23 6.18 -2.24 0.27
C ILE A 23 6.95 -3.35 -0.51
N ALA A 24 7.61 -4.31 0.17
CA ALA A 24 8.54 -5.26 -0.48
C ALA A 24 8.16 -6.76 -0.35
N ALA A 25 7.14 -7.10 0.46
CA ALA A 25 6.66 -8.49 0.61
C ALA A 25 5.74 -8.96 -0.51
N GLU A 26 5.88 -8.43 -1.73
CA GLU A 26 4.98 -8.81 -2.83
C GLU A 26 5.16 -10.27 -3.27
N SER A 27 6.34 -10.87 -3.01
CA SER A 27 6.62 -12.26 -3.38
C SER A 27 6.42 -13.21 -2.19
N LYS A 28 5.57 -14.23 -2.37
CA LYS A 28 5.47 -15.43 -1.50
C LYS A 28 6.85 -16.01 -1.15
N GLU A 29 7.78 -15.97 -2.09
CA GLU A 29 9.16 -16.45 -1.97
C GLU A 29 9.96 -15.77 -0.84
N GLN A 30 9.67 -14.49 -0.54
CA GLN A 30 10.30 -13.77 0.57
C GLN A 30 9.70 -14.14 1.91
N ILE A 31 8.39 -14.42 1.95
CA ILE A 31 7.72 -14.95 3.14
C ILE A 31 8.27 -16.35 3.44
N GLU A 32 8.42 -17.20 2.42
CA GLU A 32 9.01 -18.53 2.52
C GLU A 32 10.42 -18.49 3.12
N LYS A 33 11.31 -17.61 2.63
CA LYS A 33 12.66 -17.47 3.17
C LYS A 33 12.70 -17.09 4.65
N VAL A 34 11.85 -16.15 5.06
CA VAL A 34 11.79 -15.71 6.45
C VAL A 34 11.26 -16.81 7.36
N VAL A 35 10.20 -17.50 6.93
CA VAL A 35 9.64 -18.63 7.67
C VAL A 35 10.64 -19.80 7.72
N ASP A 36 11.38 -20.07 6.65
CA ASP A 36 12.45 -21.07 6.63
C ASP A 36 13.57 -20.75 7.61
N GLU A 37 13.92 -19.46 7.80
CA GLU A 37 14.87 -19.07 8.84
C GLU A 37 14.33 -19.33 10.25
N LEU A 38 13.04 -19.10 10.48
CA LEU A 38 12.39 -19.40 11.76
C LEU A 38 12.37 -20.91 12.03
N VAL A 39 12.16 -21.73 11.00
CA VAL A 39 12.27 -23.20 11.10
C VAL A 39 13.70 -23.62 11.42
N LYS A 40 14.71 -23.04 10.76
CA LYS A 40 16.13 -23.32 11.03
C LYS A 40 16.55 -22.94 12.45
N LYS A 41 15.99 -21.85 12.99
CA LYS A 41 16.21 -21.41 14.38
C LYS A 41 15.44 -22.25 15.41
N GLY A 42 14.57 -23.16 14.97
CA GLY A 42 13.72 -23.97 15.83
C GLY A 42 12.58 -23.19 16.48
N GLU A 43 12.27 -22.00 15.96
CA GLU A 43 11.21 -21.13 16.49
C GLU A 43 9.82 -21.52 16.01
N VAL A 44 9.77 -22.18 14.84
CA VAL A 44 8.58 -22.69 14.15
C VAL A 44 8.86 -24.12 13.68
N THR A 45 7.91 -25.03 13.80
CA THR A 45 8.10 -26.38 13.26
C THR A 45 7.89 -26.39 11.74
N ARG A 46 8.48 -27.37 11.06
CA ARG A 46 8.28 -27.57 9.62
C ARG A 46 6.81 -27.90 9.25
N GLN A 47 6.01 -28.30 10.23
CA GLN A 47 4.59 -28.60 10.04
C GLN A 47 3.74 -27.32 10.11
N GLU A 48 4.10 -26.40 11.02
CA GLU A 48 3.45 -25.09 11.18
C GLU A 48 3.87 -24.07 10.12
N SER A 49 5.03 -24.27 9.47
CA SER A 49 5.59 -23.30 8.52
C SER A 49 4.68 -23.06 7.31
N SER A 50 4.04 -24.11 6.78
CA SER A 50 3.15 -23.97 5.61
C SER A 50 1.92 -23.13 5.95
N GLU A 51 1.29 -23.38 7.11
CA GLU A 51 0.11 -22.63 7.57
C GLU A 51 0.49 -21.17 7.85
N MET A 52 1.66 -20.93 8.43
CA MET A 52 2.16 -19.58 8.68
C MET A 52 2.39 -18.80 7.39
N ILE A 53 2.94 -19.43 6.35
CA ILE A 53 3.13 -18.79 5.03
C ILE A 53 1.77 -18.39 4.45
N ASP A 54 0.81 -19.30 4.43
CA ASP A 54 -0.51 -19.05 3.85
C ASP A 54 -1.27 -17.96 4.63
N GLU A 55 -1.18 -17.94 5.97
CA GLU A 55 -1.74 -16.87 6.79
C GLU A 55 -1.12 -15.50 6.50
N LEU A 56 0.20 -15.44 6.36
CA LEU A 56 0.92 -14.19 6.10
C LEU A 56 0.59 -13.65 4.71
N VAL A 57 0.51 -14.51 3.70
CA VAL A 57 0.07 -14.13 2.34
C VAL A 57 -1.34 -13.56 2.38
N LYS A 58 -2.28 -14.30 2.99
CA LYS A 58 -3.69 -13.87 3.07
C LYS A 58 -3.86 -12.55 3.81
N LYS A 59 -3.24 -12.40 4.98
CA LYS A 59 -3.27 -11.15 5.77
C LYS A 59 -2.62 -9.99 5.00
N GLY A 60 -1.56 -10.26 4.24
CA GLY A 60 -0.93 -9.29 3.34
C GLY A 60 -1.88 -8.78 2.27
N GLU A 61 -2.57 -9.69 1.57
CA GLU A 61 -3.57 -9.34 0.55
C GLU A 61 -4.74 -8.51 1.10
N GLU A 62 -5.30 -8.93 2.24
CA GLU A 62 -6.39 -8.20 2.91
C GLU A 62 -5.95 -6.79 3.36
N THR A 63 -4.71 -6.68 3.86
CA THR A 63 -4.16 -5.38 4.29
C THR A 63 -3.90 -4.47 3.09
N ARG A 64 -3.39 -5.02 1.98
CA ARG A 64 -3.20 -4.28 0.72
C ARG A 64 -4.52 -3.72 0.20
N GLN A 65 -5.56 -4.54 0.12
CA GLN A 65 -6.88 -4.10 -0.34
C GLN A 65 -7.45 -2.98 0.54
N LYS A 66 -7.36 -3.13 1.88
CA LYS A 66 -7.80 -2.07 2.80
C LYS A 66 -6.99 -0.79 2.62
N PHE A 67 -5.69 -0.89 2.43
CA PHE A 67 -4.83 0.25 2.19
C PHE A 67 -5.15 0.95 0.88
N GLU A 68 -5.34 0.20 -0.22
CA GLU A 68 -5.76 0.73 -1.52
C GLU A 68 -7.09 1.48 -1.41
N THR A 69 -8.09 0.90 -0.73
CA THR A 69 -9.37 1.55 -0.48
C THR A 69 -9.18 2.86 0.29
N VAL A 70 -8.42 2.85 1.39
CA VAL A 70 -8.19 4.06 2.20
C VAL A 70 -7.45 5.13 1.38
N VAL A 71 -6.44 4.75 0.59
CA VAL A 71 -5.73 5.69 -0.29
C VAL A 71 -6.68 6.25 -1.34
N GLN A 72 -7.49 5.42 -1.98
CA GLN A 72 -8.46 5.86 -2.97
C GLN A 72 -9.50 6.81 -2.37
N GLU A 73 -10.05 6.51 -1.20
CA GLU A 73 -10.97 7.37 -0.47
C GLU A 73 -10.31 8.70 -0.08
N ARG A 74 -9.07 8.68 0.40
CA ARG A 74 -8.32 9.90 0.74
C ARG A 74 -8.03 10.76 -0.48
N VAL A 75 -7.64 10.15 -1.59
CA VAL A 75 -7.41 10.85 -2.86
C VAL A 75 -8.73 11.43 -3.37
N GLN A 76 -9.81 10.66 -3.36
CA GLN A 76 -11.14 11.15 -3.74
C GLN A 76 -11.63 12.28 -2.83
N ALA A 77 -11.40 12.23 -1.52
CA ALA A 77 -11.75 13.30 -0.60
C ALA A 77 -10.95 14.59 -0.91
N VAL A 78 -9.65 14.47 -1.15
CA VAL A 78 -8.80 15.63 -1.51
C VAL A 78 -9.18 16.22 -2.87
N VAL A 79 -9.51 15.37 -3.85
CA VAL A 79 -9.95 15.79 -5.19
C VAL A 79 -11.39 16.29 -5.20
N GLY A 80 -12.26 15.74 -4.35
CA GLY A 80 -13.68 16.11 -4.26
C GLY A 80 -13.95 17.34 -3.41
N GLU A 81 -13.14 17.63 -2.39
CA GLU A 81 -13.30 18.81 -1.53
C GLU A 81 -12.62 20.07 -2.09
N ARG A 82 -11.65 19.93 -3.00
CA ARG A 82 -11.07 21.06 -3.73
C ARG A 82 -11.60 21.09 -5.15
N ASN A 83 -11.90 22.29 -5.64
CA ASN A 83 -12.28 22.62 -7.01
C ASN A 83 -11.13 22.30 -8.01
N TRP A 84 -10.71 21.03 -8.06
CA TRP A 84 -9.52 20.57 -8.76
C TRP A 84 -9.88 20.30 -10.20
N VAL A 85 -9.60 21.27 -11.06
CA VAL A 85 -9.79 21.13 -12.50
C VAL A 85 -8.60 20.33 -13.06
N PRO A 86 -8.84 19.19 -13.76
CA PRO A 86 -7.79 18.48 -14.47
C PRO A 86 -7.01 19.43 -15.39
N ARG A 87 -5.69 19.25 -15.50
CA ARG A 87 -4.87 20.15 -16.33
C ARG A 87 -5.36 20.25 -17.78
N SER A 88 -5.88 19.14 -18.32
CA SER A 88 -6.51 19.08 -19.64
C SER A 88 -7.74 19.99 -19.78
N GLU A 89 -8.58 20.06 -18.75
CA GLU A 89 -9.76 20.94 -18.75
C GLU A 89 -9.35 22.41 -18.63
N TYR A 90 -8.30 22.72 -17.85
CA TYR A 90 -7.72 24.06 -17.77
C TYR A 90 -7.16 24.51 -19.13
N ASP A 91 -6.34 23.69 -19.78
CA ASP A 91 -5.74 24.03 -21.08
C ASP A 91 -6.82 24.19 -22.18
N ALA A 92 -7.88 23.38 -22.14
CA ALA A 92 -9.04 23.55 -23.03
C ALA A 92 -9.77 24.87 -22.78
N LEU A 93 -9.86 25.33 -21.53
CA LEU A 93 -10.44 26.63 -21.20
C LEU A 93 -9.56 27.78 -21.72
N VAL A 94 -8.24 27.69 -21.56
CA VAL A 94 -7.27 28.66 -22.09
C VAL A 94 -7.42 28.81 -23.60
N GLN A 95 -7.44 27.70 -24.36
CA GLN A 95 -7.64 27.75 -25.82
C GLN A 95 -8.97 28.39 -26.23
N ARG A 96 -10.04 28.13 -25.47
CA ARG A 96 -11.34 28.76 -25.73
C ARG A 96 -11.30 30.27 -25.50
N VAL A 97 -10.60 30.72 -24.44
CA VAL A 97 -10.42 32.14 -24.14
C VAL A 97 -9.60 32.81 -25.25
N GLU A 98 -8.46 32.25 -25.63
CA GLU A 98 -7.63 32.79 -26.72
C GLU A 98 -8.41 32.93 -28.03
N LYS A 99 -9.24 31.93 -28.37
CA LYS A 99 -10.08 31.97 -29.56
C LYS A 99 -11.14 33.07 -29.50
N LEU A 100 -11.74 33.30 -28.33
CA LEU A 100 -12.73 34.36 -28.14
C LEU A 100 -12.09 35.74 -28.20
N GLU A 101 -10.90 35.90 -27.61
CA GLU A 101 -10.12 37.15 -27.66
C GLU A 101 -9.73 37.50 -29.10
N GLN A 102 -9.30 36.52 -29.90
CA GLN A 102 -9.03 36.72 -31.33
C GLN A 102 -10.29 37.12 -32.11
N GLN A 103 -11.44 36.53 -31.81
CA GLN A 103 -12.70 36.85 -32.47
C GLN A 103 -13.19 38.26 -32.14
N MET A 104 -12.98 38.73 -30.91
CA MET A 104 -13.31 40.09 -30.48
C MET A 104 -12.38 41.13 -31.11
N ASN A 105 -11.07 40.86 -31.16
CA ASN A 105 -10.10 41.77 -31.78
C ASN A 105 -10.28 41.92 -33.29
N ASN A 106 -10.83 40.92 -33.97
CA ASN A 106 -11.16 41.00 -35.40
C ASN A 106 -12.47 41.78 -35.69
N HIS A 107 -13.24 42.17 -34.65
CA HIS A 107 -14.47 42.96 -34.76
C HIS A 107 -14.32 44.42 -34.29
N SER A 108 -13.08 44.92 -34.12
CA SER A 108 -12.75 46.34 -33.92
C SER A 108 -11.94 46.87 -35.10
#